data_AF-A0A1V5BC91-F1
#
_entry.id   AF-A0A1V5BC91-F1
#
_cell.length_a   1.000
_cell.length_b   1.000
_cell.length_c   1.000
_cell.angle_alpha   90.00
_cell.angle_beta   90.00
_cell.angle_gamma   90.00
#
_symmetry.space_group_name_H-M   'P 1'
#
loop_
_entity.id
_entity.type
_entity.pdbx_description
1 polymer ?
#
loop_
_entity_poly.entity_id
_entity_poly.type
_entity_poly.pdbx_seq_one_letter_code
_entity_poly.pdbx_strand_id
1 'polypeptide(L)'
;MEQEVYIKMDAAFHSALHKKQVEHEHAGKKSPLYIPRWGGETVECIKVTISFDEAKVAGWLDLSPEHQYDFSREIALPNLKEGNLQYDAYHSRIDISNIAVGREIQWAIEKAIVARMDINSLLSDILAKHAMIDSPEAKALIAEAERQRAEERDEEDARRKAKDEAERQKQEAYAKDLVEKETAKKAWIEANGSERLKLGVARGYNCEKLYTLELCDSLPENFALDYDNKVRTKERSCPSLAALQLCEELEKAELPFVAAITVVWLPCGLNDLLSDEDRYLEGPPRGGEAIEIKVNGHYAYHLMA
;
A
#
# COMPACT_ATOMS: atom_id res chain seq x y z
N MET A 1 -18.35 -16.43 52.06
CA MET A 1 -18.41 -15.01 52.49
C MET A 1 -19.54 -14.32 51.76
N GLU A 2 -20.20 -13.35 52.39
CA GLU A 2 -21.18 -12.46 51.74
C GLU A 2 -20.63 -11.02 51.79
N GLN A 3 -20.81 -10.26 50.71
CA GLN A 3 -20.42 -8.86 50.63
C GLN A 3 -21.53 -8.07 49.95
N GLU A 4 -21.80 -6.88 50.48
CA GLU A 4 -22.73 -5.93 49.88
C GLU A 4 -21.99 -5.11 48.82
N VAL A 5 -22.56 -5.04 47.63
CA VAL A 5 -22.04 -4.26 46.50
C VAL A 5 -23.12 -3.35 45.96
N TYR A 6 -22.70 -2.25 45.34
CA TYR A 6 -23.62 -1.26 44.78
C TYR A 6 -23.60 -1.36 43.25
N ILE A 7 -24.75 -1.64 42.64
CA ILE A 7 -24.86 -1.73 41.19
C ILE A 7 -25.55 -0.48 40.67
N LYS A 8 -24.99 0.13 39.62
CA LYS A 8 -25.57 1.31 38.98
C LYS A 8 -27.01 1.00 38.55
N MET A 9 -27.94 1.87 38.94
CA MET A 9 -29.34 1.74 38.59
C MET A 9 -29.58 2.32 37.19
N ASP A 10 -29.39 1.49 36.16
CA ASP A 10 -29.88 1.82 34.81
C ASP A 10 -31.41 1.68 34.73
N ALA A 11 -32.08 2.57 34.00
CA ALA A 11 -33.54 2.57 33.89
C ALA A 11 -34.10 1.27 33.31
N ALA A 12 -33.41 0.66 32.34
CA ALA A 12 -33.82 -0.60 31.73
C ALA A 12 -33.65 -1.77 32.70
N PHE A 13 -32.51 -1.84 33.39
CA PHE A 13 -32.25 -2.86 34.40
C PHE A 13 -33.24 -2.78 35.57
N HIS A 14 -33.48 -1.57 36.08
CA HIS A 14 -34.44 -1.32 37.16
C HIS A 14 -35.87 -1.71 36.77
N SER A 15 -36.31 -1.32 35.57
CA SER A 15 -37.60 -1.74 35.03
C SER A 15 -37.69 -3.27 34.92
N ALA A 16 -36.61 -3.94 34.51
CA ALA A 16 -36.55 -5.39 34.41
C ALA A 16 -36.68 -6.10 35.78
N LEU A 17 -36.08 -5.53 36.84
CA LEU A 17 -36.24 -6.05 38.21
C LEU A 17 -37.71 -6.01 38.65
N HIS A 18 -38.40 -4.88 38.46
CA HIS A 18 -39.83 -4.76 38.76
C HIS A 18 -40.68 -5.72 37.94
N LYS A 19 -40.37 -5.86 36.64
CA LYS A 19 -41.07 -6.79 35.74
C LYS A 19 -40.94 -8.25 36.20
N LYS A 20 -39.78 -8.62 36.78
CA LYS A 20 -39.54 -9.95 37.36
C LYS A 20 -39.97 -10.07 38.83
N GLN A 21 -40.54 -9.02 39.42
CA GLN A 21 -40.91 -8.97 40.84
C GLN A 21 -39.74 -9.27 41.78
N VAL A 22 -38.53 -8.84 41.41
CA VAL A 22 -37.34 -9.00 42.25
C VAL A 22 -37.29 -7.84 43.23
N GLU A 23 -37.49 -8.13 44.51
CA GLU A 23 -37.31 -7.16 45.59
C GLU A 23 -35.86 -6.69 45.64
N HIS A 24 -35.65 -5.38 45.74
CA HIS A 24 -34.33 -4.76 45.77
C HIS A 24 -34.37 -3.46 46.59
N GLU A 25 -33.25 -3.17 47.26
CA GLU A 25 -33.10 -1.96 48.09
C GLU A 25 -32.43 -0.84 47.28
N HIS A 26 -33.01 0.36 47.34
CA HIS A 26 -32.45 1.57 46.73
C HIS A 26 -31.40 2.16 47.68
N ALA A 27 -30.14 2.19 47.27
CA ALA A 27 -29.03 2.65 48.10
C ALA A 27 -28.76 4.16 48.00
N GLY A 28 -29.53 4.86 47.15
CA GLY A 28 -29.30 6.27 46.80
C GLY A 28 -28.02 6.46 45.98
N LYS A 29 -27.43 7.65 46.05
CA LYS A 29 -26.16 7.97 45.38
C LYS A 29 -24.98 7.29 46.07
N LYS A 30 -24.37 6.33 45.39
CA LYS A 30 -23.19 5.57 45.85
C LYS A 30 -22.17 5.41 44.72
N SER A 31 -20.95 5.00 45.09
CA SER A 31 -19.95 4.53 44.14
C SER A 31 -20.33 3.12 43.67
N PRO A 32 -20.56 2.88 42.38
CA PRO A 32 -20.91 1.55 41.88
C PRO A 32 -19.70 0.60 41.95
N LEU A 33 -19.98 -0.71 41.94
CA LEU A 33 -19.00 -1.80 41.99
C LEU A 33 -17.96 -1.68 40.87
N TYR A 34 -18.41 -1.26 39.68
CA TYR A 34 -17.53 -0.91 38.58
C TYR A 34 -17.67 0.57 38.26
N ILE A 35 -16.55 1.28 38.39
CA ILE A 35 -16.40 2.65 37.96
C ILE A 35 -15.46 2.64 36.76
N PRO A 36 -15.89 3.08 35.56
CA PRO A 36 -14.96 3.25 34.45
C PRO A 36 -13.87 4.24 34.87
N ARG A 37 -12.62 4.00 34.43
CA ARG A 37 -11.37 4.67 34.83
C ARG A 37 -11.39 6.23 34.87
N TRP A 38 -12.41 6.87 34.32
CA TRP A 38 -12.57 8.33 34.23
C TRP A 38 -13.84 8.88 34.90
N GLY A 39 -14.63 8.04 35.58
CA GLY A 39 -15.85 8.47 36.28
C GLY A 39 -15.58 8.66 37.77
N GLY A 40 -15.56 9.89 38.29
CA GLY A 40 -15.53 10.13 39.74
C GLY A 40 -16.93 10.17 40.37
N GLU A 41 -17.98 9.85 39.62
CA GLU A 41 -19.34 10.21 39.98
C GLU A 41 -20.04 9.13 40.81
N THR A 42 -20.59 9.57 41.95
CA THR A 42 -21.63 8.82 42.65
C THR A 42 -22.89 8.81 41.81
N VAL A 43 -23.50 7.65 41.63
CA VAL A 43 -24.71 7.47 40.84
C VAL A 43 -25.78 6.79 41.68
N GLU A 44 -27.04 6.92 41.28
CA GLU A 44 -28.11 6.16 41.92
C GLU A 44 -27.84 4.66 41.74
N CYS A 45 -27.80 3.93 42.85
CA CYS A 45 -27.45 2.52 42.89
C CYS A 45 -28.53 1.72 43.61
N ILE A 46 -28.61 0.43 43.26
CA ILE A 46 -29.28 -0.57 44.10
C ILE A 46 -28.23 -1.32 44.92
N LYS A 47 -28.65 -1.81 46.07
CA LYS A 47 -27.85 -2.67 46.93
C LYS A 47 -28.03 -4.13 46.51
N VAL A 48 -26.92 -4.83 46.29
CA VAL A 48 -26.89 -6.24 45.88
C VAL A 48 -26.00 -7.02 46.84
N THR A 49 -26.41 -8.23 47.22
CA THR A 49 -25.57 -9.12 48.03
C THR A 49 -24.93 -10.18 47.14
N ILE A 50 -23.60 -10.23 47.11
CA ILE A 50 -22.86 -11.30 46.44
C ILE A 50 -22.34 -12.30 47.46
N SER A 51 -22.39 -13.59 47.12
CA SER A 51 -21.78 -14.66 47.90
C SER A 51 -20.64 -15.32 47.12
N PHE A 52 -19.53 -15.59 47.79
CA PHE A 52 -18.35 -16.21 47.18
C PHE A 52 -17.54 -17.00 48.22
N ASP A 53 -16.72 -17.93 47.72
CA ASP A 53 -15.72 -18.66 48.47
C ASP A 53 -14.48 -17.77 48.64
N GLU A 54 -14.13 -17.50 49.90
CA GLU A 54 -13.00 -16.65 50.26
C GLU A 54 -11.68 -17.22 49.73
N ALA A 55 -11.53 -18.55 49.71
CA ALA A 55 -10.32 -19.20 49.22
C ALA A 55 -10.06 -18.96 47.72
N LYS A 56 -11.11 -18.65 46.93
CA LYS A 56 -10.98 -18.32 45.51
C LYS A 56 -10.55 -16.87 45.26
N VAL A 57 -10.73 -16.00 46.24
CA VAL A 57 -10.47 -14.56 46.11
C VAL A 57 -9.19 -14.18 46.86
N ALA A 58 -8.87 -14.89 47.94
CA ALA A 58 -7.68 -14.69 48.73
C ALA A 58 -6.40 -14.80 47.89
N GLY A 59 -5.54 -13.79 47.98
CA GLY A 59 -4.29 -13.70 47.20
C GLY A 59 -4.48 -13.24 45.75
N TRP A 60 -5.73 -13.10 45.29
CA TRP A 60 -6.05 -12.62 43.95
C TRP A 60 -6.65 -11.20 43.95
N LEU A 61 -7.51 -10.87 44.92
CA LEU A 61 -8.00 -9.51 45.13
C LEU A 61 -7.48 -8.94 46.45
N ASP A 62 -7.30 -7.62 46.47
CA ASP A 62 -6.88 -6.89 47.66
C ASP A 62 -8.08 -6.66 48.59
N LEU A 63 -7.79 -6.54 49.89
CA LEU A 63 -8.79 -6.18 50.90
C LEU A 63 -8.75 -4.67 51.16
N SER A 64 -9.92 -4.05 51.24
CA SER A 64 -10.08 -2.67 51.71
C SER A 64 -9.84 -2.57 53.23
N PRO A 65 -9.64 -1.36 53.78
CA PRO A 65 -9.55 -1.15 55.24
C PRO A 65 -10.77 -1.67 56.01
N GLU A 66 -11.94 -1.70 55.38
CA GLU A 66 -13.20 -2.22 55.92
C GLU A 66 -13.30 -3.76 55.83
N HIS A 67 -12.22 -4.44 55.44
CA HIS A 67 -12.14 -5.90 55.25
C HIS A 67 -13.12 -6.41 54.17
N GLN A 68 -13.31 -5.62 53.11
CA GLN A 68 -14.08 -6.00 51.93
C GLN A 68 -13.14 -6.26 50.75
N TYR A 69 -13.44 -7.27 49.93
CA TYR A 69 -12.62 -7.52 48.74
C TYR A 69 -12.88 -6.46 47.67
N ASP A 70 -11.79 -5.92 47.11
CA ASP A 70 -11.82 -4.93 46.05
C ASP A 70 -11.93 -5.61 44.67
N PHE A 71 -13.14 -5.57 44.10
CA PHE A 71 -13.41 -6.09 42.77
C PHE A 71 -13.07 -5.09 41.64
N SER A 72 -12.53 -3.91 41.94
CA SER A 72 -12.16 -2.93 40.91
C SER A 72 -10.92 -3.32 40.10
N ARG A 73 -10.17 -4.35 40.54
CA ARG A 73 -8.96 -4.85 39.89
C ARG A 73 -9.19 -5.16 38.41
N GLU A 74 -8.36 -4.57 37.55
CA GLU A 74 -8.28 -4.90 36.13
C GLU A 74 -7.40 -6.13 35.91
N ILE A 75 -7.84 -7.02 35.04
CA ILE A 75 -7.16 -8.27 34.71
C ILE A 75 -7.15 -8.42 33.18
N ALA A 76 -6.00 -8.83 32.64
CA ALA A 76 -5.86 -9.18 31.24
C ALA A 76 -6.47 -10.56 31.00
N LEU A 77 -7.53 -10.62 30.20
CA LEU A 77 -8.12 -11.87 29.76
C LEU A 77 -7.87 -12.08 28.27
N PRO A 78 -7.61 -13.32 27.82
CA PRO A 78 -7.46 -13.58 26.40
C PRO A 78 -8.79 -13.34 25.69
N ASN A 79 -8.72 -12.73 24.52
CA ASN A 79 -9.85 -12.68 23.60
C ASN A 79 -10.03 -14.08 23.01
N LEU A 80 -11.24 -14.62 23.10
CA LEU A 80 -11.55 -15.97 22.61
C LEU A 80 -12.44 -15.87 21.37
N LYS A 81 -12.08 -16.56 20.26
CA LYS A 81 -12.95 -16.77 19.10
C LYS A 81 -13.41 -18.22 19.11
N GLU A 82 -14.70 -18.45 19.23
CA GLU A 82 -15.25 -19.82 19.23
C GLU A 82 -14.59 -20.74 20.27
N GLY A 83 -14.17 -20.17 21.41
CA GLY A 83 -13.47 -20.87 22.49
C GLY A 83 -11.96 -20.97 22.35
N ASN A 84 -11.38 -20.56 21.22
CA ASN A 84 -9.94 -20.61 20.96
C ASN A 84 -9.25 -19.26 21.24
N LEU A 85 -8.00 -19.29 21.69
CA LEU A 85 -7.17 -18.09 21.89
C LEU A 85 -7.06 -17.29 20.58
N GLN A 86 -7.41 -16.00 20.63
CA GLN A 86 -7.13 -15.07 19.54
C GLN A 86 -5.72 -14.50 19.68
N TYR A 87 -5.11 -14.24 18.53
CA TYR A 87 -3.77 -13.69 18.44
C TYR A 87 -3.79 -12.39 17.66
N ASP A 88 -2.98 -11.45 18.13
CA ASP A 88 -2.72 -10.21 17.42
C ASP A 88 -1.93 -10.53 16.14
N ALA A 89 -2.59 -10.31 15.00
CA ALA A 89 -2.06 -10.54 13.66
C ALA A 89 -0.73 -9.79 13.42
N TYR A 90 -0.46 -8.71 14.17
CA TYR A 90 0.71 -7.84 14.01
C TYR A 90 1.79 -8.03 15.07
N HIS A 91 1.51 -8.63 16.24
CA HIS A 91 2.47 -8.70 17.34
C HIS A 91 2.84 -10.11 17.88
N SER A 92 2.29 -11.21 17.35
CA SER A 92 2.57 -12.59 17.81
C SER A 92 2.27 -12.79 19.29
N ARG A 93 1.32 -12.01 19.81
CA ARG A 93 0.88 -12.07 21.19
C ARG A 93 -0.55 -12.56 21.22
N ILE A 94 -0.94 -13.18 22.33
CA ILE A 94 -2.35 -13.42 22.62
C ILE A 94 -3.02 -12.05 22.69
N ASP A 95 -4.11 -11.90 21.94
CA ASP A 95 -4.92 -10.70 22.02
C ASP A 95 -5.64 -10.69 23.37
N ILE A 96 -5.49 -9.60 24.12
CA ILE A 96 -5.98 -9.48 25.50
C ILE A 96 -6.93 -8.30 25.63
N SER A 97 -7.98 -8.50 26.41
CA SER A 97 -8.84 -7.42 26.91
C SER A 97 -8.59 -7.21 28.39
N ASN A 98 -8.33 -5.97 28.78
CA ASN A 98 -8.28 -5.59 30.19
C ASN A 98 -9.71 -5.39 30.68
N ILE A 99 -10.12 -6.24 31.61
CA ILE A 99 -11.47 -6.26 32.16
C ILE A 99 -11.38 -6.11 33.67
N ALA A 100 -12.20 -5.22 34.24
CA ALA A 100 -12.35 -5.12 35.69
C ALA A 100 -13.26 -6.23 36.20
N VAL A 101 -12.85 -6.95 37.26
CA VAL A 101 -13.65 -8.06 37.82
C VAL A 101 -15.06 -7.61 38.21
N GLY A 102 -15.17 -6.42 38.80
CA GLY A 102 -16.45 -5.80 39.18
C GLY A 102 -17.37 -5.54 38.00
N ARG A 103 -16.82 -5.31 36.79
CA ARG A 103 -17.61 -5.14 35.57
C ARG A 103 -18.29 -6.46 35.16
N GLU A 104 -17.56 -7.58 35.22
CA GLU A 104 -18.11 -8.90 34.92
C GLU A 104 -19.17 -9.30 35.94
N ILE A 105 -18.94 -9.02 37.23
CA ILE A 105 -19.94 -9.26 38.29
C ILE A 105 -21.19 -8.43 38.03
N GLN A 106 -21.03 -7.13 37.75
CA GLN A 106 -22.15 -6.24 37.44
C GLN A 106 -22.93 -6.74 36.21
N TRP A 107 -22.26 -7.11 35.13
CA TRP A 107 -22.91 -7.66 33.94
C TRP A 107 -23.64 -8.98 34.20
N ALA A 108 -23.08 -9.88 35.03
CA ALA A 108 -23.74 -11.11 35.40
C ALA A 108 -25.03 -10.83 36.17
N ILE A 109 -25.00 -9.90 37.14
CA ILE A 109 -26.16 -9.44 37.91
C ILE A 109 -27.22 -8.82 36.99
N GLU A 110 -26.81 -7.90 36.11
CA GLU A 110 -27.70 -7.21 35.16
C GLU A 110 -28.41 -8.21 34.23
N LYS A 111 -27.66 -9.22 33.73
CA LYS A 111 -28.19 -10.26 32.85
C LYS A 111 -29.14 -11.22 33.56
N ALA A 112 -28.79 -11.64 34.77
CA ALA A 112 -29.65 -12.53 35.57
C ALA A 112 -30.91 -11.81 36.06
N ILE A 113 -30.81 -10.49 36.27
CA ILE A 113 -31.86 -9.65 36.86
C ILE A 113 -32.16 -10.14 38.28
N VAL A 114 -31.16 -10.02 39.16
CA VAL A 114 -31.21 -10.49 40.55
C VAL A 114 -30.63 -9.45 41.51
N ALA A 115 -31.05 -9.48 42.78
CA ALA A 115 -30.47 -8.67 43.86
C ALA A 115 -29.55 -9.47 44.80
N ARG A 116 -29.40 -10.78 44.54
CA ARG A 116 -28.51 -11.68 45.25
C ARG A 116 -27.91 -12.69 44.28
N MET A 117 -26.59 -12.89 44.31
CA MET A 117 -25.89 -13.77 43.36
C MET A 117 -24.72 -14.51 44.00
N ASP A 118 -24.61 -15.81 43.73
CA ASP A 118 -23.37 -16.57 43.95
C ASP A 118 -22.46 -16.37 42.75
N ILE A 119 -21.27 -15.80 42.97
CA ILE A 119 -20.31 -15.48 41.91
C ILE A 119 -19.20 -16.53 41.78
N ASN A 120 -19.23 -17.63 42.54
CA ASN A 120 -18.16 -18.64 42.54
C ASN A 120 -17.86 -19.25 41.18
N SER A 121 -18.89 -19.44 40.34
CA SER A 121 -18.74 -19.91 38.96
C SER A 121 -18.01 -18.87 38.12
N LEU A 122 -18.46 -17.62 38.19
CA LEU A 122 -17.88 -16.51 37.44
C LEU A 122 -16.40 -16.32 37.78
N LEU A 123 -16.05 -16.38 39.07
CA LEU A 123 -14.67 -16.26 39.52
C LEU A 123 -13.79 -17.39 38.97
N SER A 124 -14.30 -18.64 39.00
CA SER A 124 -13.59 -19.78 38.41
C SER A 124 -13.39 -19.63 36.91
N ASP A 125 -14.37 -19.10 36.19
CA ASP A 125 -14.27 -18.85 34.74
C ASP A 125 -13.23 -17.78 34.41
N ILE A 126 -13.20 -16.68 35.18
CA ILE A 126 -12.21 -15.60 35.00
C ILE A 126 -10.79 -16.14 35.27
N LEU A 127 -10.59 -16.87 36.37
CA LEU A 127 -9.30 -17.45 36.72
C LEU A 127 -8.84 -18.48 35.68
N ALA A 128 -9.75 -19.33 35.20
CA ALA A 128 -9.44 -20.30 34.15
C ALA A 128 -8.96 -19.59 32.87
N LYS A 129 -9.68 -18.54 32.42
CA LYS A 129 -9.29 -17.74 31.26
C LYS A 129 -7.94 -17.05 31.45
N HIS A 130 -7.69 -16.46 32.62
CA HIS A 130 -6.41 -15.84 32.92
C HIS A 130 -5.26 -16.86 32.84
N ALA A 131 -5.45 -18.06 33.38
CA ALA A 131 -4.45 -19.12 33.32
C ALA A 131 -4.17 -19.64 31.90
N MET A 132 -5.10 -19.49 30.96
CA MET A 132 -4.87 -19.89 29.56
C MET A 132 -3.70 -19.13 28.92
N ILE A 133 -3.44 -17.88 29.35
CA ILE A 133 -2.33 -17.07 28.83
C ILE A 133 -0.97 -17.73 29.11
N ASP A 134 -0.81 -18.35 30.28
CA ASP A 134 0.43 -18.99 30.71
C ASP A 134 0.54 -20.46 30.29
N SER A 135 -0.49 -20.99 29.63
CA SER A 135 -0.58 -22.40 29.25
C SER A 135 0.54 -22.82 28.27
N PRO A 136 0.96 -24.10 28.29
CA PRO A 136 1.91 -24.61 27.30
C PRO A 136 1.42 -24.45 25.86
N GLU A 137 0.11 -24.57 25.63
CA GLU A 137 -0.53 -24.37 24.33
C GLU A 137 -0.33 -22.92 23.84
N ALA A 138 -0.63 -21.94 24.71
CA ALA A 138 -0.40 -20.53 24.39
C ALA A 138 1.06 -20.24 24.03
N LYS A 139 2.01 -20.81 24.79
CA LYS A 139 3.46 -20.65 24.56
C LYS A 139 3.90 -21.30 23.25
N ALA A 140 3.42 -22.50 22.95
CA ALA A 140 3.75 -23.19 21.69
C ALA A 140 3.24 -22.42 20.47
N LEU A 141 2.04 -21.86 20.56
CA LEU A 141 1.46 -21.03 19.49
C LEU A 141 2.22 -19.71 19.29
N ILE A 142 2.63 -19.03 20.38
CA ILE A 142 3.49 -17.83 20.29
C ILE A 142 4.80 -18.17 19.57
N ALA A 143 5.45 -19.27 19.96
CA ALA A 143 6.71 -19.70 19.35
C ALA A 143 6.56 -20.01 17.85
N GLU A 144 5.44 -20.63 17.44
CA GLU A 144 5.16 -20.86 16.02
C GLU A 144 4.95 -19.56 15.25
N ALA A 145 4.18 -18.62 15.80
CA ALA A 145 3.94 -17.33 15.18
C ALA A 145 5.24 -16.50 15.07
N GLU A 146 6.14 -16.59 16.03
CA GLU A 146 7.46 -15.95 15.96
C GLU A 146 8.34 -16.58 14.88
N ARG A 147 8.32 -17.91 14.74
CA ARG A 147 9.03 -18.61 13.66
C ARG A 147 8.55 -18.19 12.28
N GLN A 148 7.23 -18.20 12.04
CA GLN A 148 6.66 -17.80 10.76
C GLN A 148 7.07 -16.38 10.37
N ARG A 149 7.12 -15.44 11.32
CA ARG A 149 7.60 -14.08 11.05
C ARG A 149 9.08 -13.96 10.82
N ALA A 150 9.88 -14.85 11.39
CA ALA A 150 11.30 -14.90 11.07
C ALA A 150 11.46 -15.32 9.60
N GLU A 151 10.75 -16.37 9.19
CA GLU A 151 10.73 -16.87 7.82
C GLU A 151 10.24 -15.80 6.82
N GLU A 152 9.12 -15.12 7.11
CA GLU A 152 8.60 -14.04 6.25
C GLU A 152 9.58 -12.87 6.11
N ARG A 153 10.27 -12.50 7.20
CA ARG A 153 11.28 -11.43 7.17
C ARG A 153 12.49 -11.83 6.33
N ASP A 154 12.94 -13.07 6.45
CA ASP A 154 14.05 -13.60 5.65
C ASP A 154 13.68 -13.63 4.15
N GLU A 155 12.46 -14.04 3.82
CA GLU A 155 11.93 -14.01 2.44
C GLU A 155 11.82 -12.58 1.89
N GLU A 156 11.29 -11.64 2.67
CA GLU A 156 11.18 -10.25 2.26
C GLU A 156 12.56 -9.59 2.06
N ASP A 157 13.50 -9.83 2.96
CA ASP A 157 14.87 -9.34 2.83
C ASP A 157 15.57 -9.94 1.60
N ALA A 158 15.36 -11.23 1.32
CA ALA A 158 15.85 -11.87 0.10
C ALA A 158 15.24 -11.23 -1.16
N ARG A 159 13.93 -10.98 -1.17
CA ARG A 159 13.21 -10.32 -2.26
C ARG A 159 13.71 -8.90 -2.49
N ARG A 160 13.94 -8.13 -1.42
CA ARG A 160 14.46 -6.76 -1.50
C ARG A 160 15.86 -6.76 -2.11
N LYS A 161 16.77 -7.62 -1.62
CA LYS A 161 18.12 -7.75 -2.19
C LYS A 161 18.10 -8.11 -3.67
N ALA A 162 17.23 -9.04 -4.09
CA ALA A 162 17.10 -9.42 -5.49
C ALA A 162 16.62 -8.26 -6.37
N LYS A 163 15.66 -7.46 -5.88
CA LYS A 163 15.16 -6.28 -6.59
C LYS A 163 16.23 -5.20 -6.73
N ASP A 164 16.95 -4.92 -5.64
CA ASP A 164 18.00 -3.89 -5.63
C ASP A 164 19.15 -4.25 -6.58
N GLU A 165 19.54 -5.54 -6.64
CA GLU A 165 20.54 -6.03 -7.59
C GLU A 165 20.08 -5.88 -9.05
N ALA A 166 18.83 -6.24 -9.34
CA ALA A 166 18.27 -6.11 -10.69
C ALA A 166 18.18 -4.64 -11.14
N GLU A 167 17.84 -3.74 -10.23
CA GLU A 167 17.80 -2.29 -10.50
C GLU A 167 19.21 -1.76 -10.77
N ARG A 168 20.21 -2.16 -9.97
CA ARG A 168 21.61 -1.79 -10.17
C ARG A 168 22.12 -2.24 -11.55
N GLN A 169 21.84 -3.48 -11.94
CA GLN A 169 22.25 -4.01 -13.24
C GLN A 169 21.62 -3.23 -14.41
N LYS A 170 20.35 -2.83 -14.30
CA LYS A 170 19.70 -1.98 -15.30
C LYS A 170 20.34 -0.59 -15.39
N GLN A 171 20.67 0.01 -14.26
CA GLN A 171 21.32 1.32 -14.22
C GLN A 171 22.73 1.27 -14.82
N GLU A 172 23.51 0.23 -14.50
CA GLU A 172 24.84 0.03 -15.08
C GLU A 172 24.78 -0.22 -16.59
N ALA A 173 23.81 -1.02 -17.06
CA ALA A 173 23.61 -1.24 -18.49
C ALA A 173 23.21 0.04 -19.23
N TYR A 174 22.29 0.82 -18.65
CA TYR A 174 21.86 2.11 -19.21
C TYR A 174 23.01 3.13 -19.25
N ALA A 175 23.82 3.20 -18.19
CA ALA A 175 24.98 4.09 -18.15
C ALA A 175 26.03 3.72 -19.22
N LYS A 176 26.27 2.42 -19.44
CA LYS A 176 27.16 1.95 -20.51
C LYS A 176 26.63 2.33 -21.90
N ASP A 177 25.36 2.05 -22.17
CA ASP A 177 24.69 2.42 -23.42
C ASP A 177 24.77 3.93 -23.70
N LEU A 178 24.59 4.76 -22.67
CA LEU A 178 24.67 6.22 -22.82
C LEU A 178 26.09 6.69 -23.18
N VAL A 179 27.13 6.09 -22.57
CA VAL A 179 28.53 6.39 -22.89
C VAL A 179 28.87 5.95 -24.31
N GLU A 180 28.44 4.76 -24.72
CA GLU A 180 28.65 4.25 -26.08
C GLU A 180 28.00 5.17 -27.12
N LYS A 181 26.75 5.59 -26.90
CA LYS A 181 26.05 6.54 -27.78
C LYS A 181 26.74 7.89 -27.89
N GLU A 182 27.19 8.47 -26.76
CA GLU A 182 27.87 9.76 -26.76
C GLU A 182 29.25 9.70 -27.43
N THR A 183 29.97 8.58 -27.30
CA THR A 183 31.25 8.39 -28.01
C THR A 183 31.05 8.24 -29.52
N ALA A 184 30.05 7.46 -29.96
CA ALA A 184 29.69 7.32 -31.36
C ALA A 184 29.25 8.66 -31.99
N LYS A 185 28.41 9.42 -31.27
CA LYS A 185 27.97 10.77 -31.67
C LYS A 185 29.15 11.72 -31.88
N LYS A 186 30.10 11.77 -30.94
CA LYS A 186 31.30 12.61 -31.07
C LYS A 186 32.16 12.21 -32.26
N ALA A 187 32.37 10.90 -32.46
CA ALA A 187 33.14 10.40 -33.60
C ALA A 187 32.49 10.78 -34.94
N TRP A 188 31.16 10.67 -35.05
CA TRP A 188 30.43 11.08 -36.25
C TRP A 188 30.53 12.60 -36.49
N ILE A 189 30.34 13.42 -35.45
CA ILE A 189 30.41 14.89 -35.57
C ILE A 189 31.79 15.33 -36.07
N GLU A 190 32.86 14.69 -35.59
CA GLU A 190 34.22 15.00 -36.05
C GLU A 190 34.44 14.61 -37.52
N ALA A 191 33.96 13.44 -37.93
CA ALA A 191 34.16 12.92 -39.28
C ALA A 191 33.28 13.62 -40.34
N ASN A 192 32.00 13.85 -40.03
CA ASN A 192 30.98 14.23 -41.02
C ASN A 192 30.26 15.55 -40.70
N GLY A 193 30.36 16.04 -39.46
CA GLY A 193 29.63 17.24 -39.02
C GLY A 193 30.11 18.51 -39.72
N SER A 194 29.18 19.44 -39.94
CA SER A 194 29.49 20.76 -40.46
C SER A 194 30.39 21.55 -39.52
N GLU A 195 31.11 22.56 -40.03
CA GLU A 195 31.90 23.48 -39.21
C GLU A 195 31.05 24.13 -38.11
N ARG A 196 29.77 24.42 -38.40
CA ARG A 196 28.83 24.97 -37.42
C ARG A 196 28.56 23.99 -36.29
N LEU A 197 28.31 22.72 -36.60
CA LEU A 197 28.05 21.68 -35.61
C LEU A 197 29.30 21.40 -34.75
N LYS A 198 30.47 21.26 -35.39
CA LYS A 198 31.76 21.06 -34.71
C LYS A 198 32.06 22.20 -33.72
N LEU A 199 31.97 23.45 -34.17
CA LEU A 199 32.21 24.62 -33.31
C LEU A 199 31.17 24.76 -32.20
N GLY A 200 29.89 24.45 -32.46
CA GLY A 200 28.82 24.49 -31.48
C GLY A 200 29.04 23.49 -30.33
N VAL A 201 29.40 22.26 -30.69
CA VAL A 201 29.69 21.18 -29.73
C VAL A 201 30.96 21.49 -28.94
N ALA A 202 32.03 21.97 -29.59
CA ALA A 202 33.28 22.36 -28.93
C ALA A 202 33.10 23.47 -27.88
N ARG A 203 32.10 24.36 -28.08
CA ARG A 203 31.74 25.42 -27.13
C ARG A 203 30.74 24.98 -26.06
N GLY A 204 30.28 23.73 -26.08
CA GLY A 204 29.35 23.19 -25.09
C GLY A 204 27.88 23.58 -25.29
N TYR A 205 27.49 23.99 -26.49
CA TYR A 205 26.07 24.23 -26.79
C TYR A 205 25.32 22.91 -26.99
N ASN A 206 24.02 22.90 -26.68
CA ASN A 206 23.15 21.80 -27.07
C ASN A 206 22.87 21.88 -28.58
N CYS A 207 23.54 21.02 -29.35
CA CYS A 207 23.41 20.92 -30.79
C CYS A 207 22.67 19.66 -31.25
N GLU A 208 21.87 19.01 -30.41
CA GLU A 208 21.18 17.75 -30.73
C GLU A 208 20.28 17.83 -31.97
N LYS A 209 19.52 18.92 -32.09
CA LYS A 209 18.65 19.16 -33.25
C LYS A 209 19.46 19.34 -34.53
N LEU A 210 20.57 20.05 -34.48
CA LEU A 210 21.44 20.26 -35.63
C LEU A 210 22.15 18.96 -36.03
N TYR A 211 22.66 18.20 -35.05
CA TYR A 211 23.26 16.88 -35.28
C TYR A 211 22.27 15.91 -35.94
N THR A 212 21.05 15.84 -35.43
CA THR A 212 20.02 14.94 -35.98
C THR A 212 19.59 15.36 -37.38
N LEU A 213 19.57 16.66 -37.67
CA LEU A 213 19.31 17.20 -39.01
C LEU A 213 20.43 16.84 -39.97
N GLU A 214 21.69 17.06 -39.62
CA GLU A 214 22.84 16.71 -40.46
C GLU A 214 22.97 15.19 -40.67
N LEU A 215 22.58 14.38 -39.68
CA LEU A 215 22.45 12.92 -39.85
C LEU A 215 21.38 12.56 -40.89
N CYS A 216 20.21 13.21 -40.80
CA CYS A 216 19.12 12.99 -41.73
C CYS A 216 19.50 13.40 -43.16
N ASP A 217 20.21 14.52 -43.31
CA ASP A 217 20.73 15.00 -44.59
C ASP A 217 21.81 14.10 -45.20
N SER A 218 22.44 13.24 -44.39
CA SER A 218 23.44 12.25 -44.87
C SER A 218 22.81 10.98 -45.46
N LEU A 219 21.49 10.84 -45.38
CA LEU A 219 20.77 9.71 -45.95
C LEU A 219 20.73 9.80 -47.49
N PRO A 220 20.65 8.66 -48.19
CA PRO A 220 20.64 8.62 -49.65
C PRO A 220 19.41 9.31 -50.27
N GLU A 221 18.35 9.51 -49.48
CA GLU A 221 17.09 10.14 -49.89
C GLU A 221 16.79 11.39 -49.05
N ASN A 222 15.98 12.29 -49.61
CA ASN A 222 15.56 13.51 -48.93
C ASN A 222 14.50 13.22 -47.86
N PHE A 223 14.93 12.74 -46.70
CA PHE A 223 14.09 12.54 -45.54
C PHE A 223 13.83 13.88 -44.82
N ALA A 224 12.56 14.18 -44.56
CA ALA A 224 12.14 15.33 -43.78
C ALA A 224 12.14 14.97 -42.29
N LEU A 225 13.03 15.60 -41.51
CA LEU A 225 13.14 15.38 -40.07
C LEU A 225 11.96 15.98 -39.31
N ASP A 226 11.27 15.14 -38.54
CA ASP A 226 10.27 15.53 -37.56
C ASP A 226 10.85 15.46 -36.14
N TYR A 227 11.69 16.44 -35.82
CA TYR A 227 12.36 16.52 -34.52
C TYR A 227 11.36 16.68 -33.37
N ASP A 228 10.26 17.41 -33.60
CA ASP A 228 9.27 17.76 -32.57
C ASP A 228 8.07 16.78 -32.53
N ASN A 229 8.12 15.69 -33.31
CA ASN A 229 7.07 14.66 -33.42
C ASN A 229 5.66 15.22 -33.70
N LYS A 230 5.56 16.10 -34.70
CA LYS A 230 4.31 16.78 -35.10
C LYS A 230 3.54 16.04 -36.18
N VAL A 231 4.20 15.22 -36.98
CA VAL A 231 3.59 14.53 -38.12
C VAL A 231 2.68 13.41 -37.62
N ARG A 232 1.46 13.37 -38.16
CA ARG A 232 0.50 12.31 -37.85
C ARG A 232 0.64 11.17 -38.83
N THR A 233 0.75 9.95 -38.32
CA THR A 233 0.89 8.74 -39.12
C THR A 233 -0.28 7.78 -38.91
N LYS A 234 -0.50 6.91 -39.89
CA LYS A 234 -1.37 5.73 -39.82
C LYS A 234 -0.63 4.53 -40.36
N GLU A 235 -0.95 3.34 -39.86
CA GLU A 235 -0.42 2.08 -40.38
C GLU A 235 -0.84 1.89 -41.86
N ARG A 236 0.10 1.41 -42.68
CA ARG A 236 -0.14 1.12 -44.09
C ARG A 236 -0.28 -0.38 -44.31
N SER A 237 -1.50 -0.87 -44.47
CA SER A 237 -1.79 -2.30 -44.61
C SER A 237 -1.33 -2.93 -45.94
N CYS A 238 -1.11 -2.12 -46.99
CA CYS A 238 -0.63 -2.59 -48.29
C CYS A 238 0.36 -1.57 -48.87
N PRO A 239 1.65 -1.67 -48.50
CA PRO A 239 2.72 -0.84 -49.04
C PRO A 239 2.87 -0.99 -50.56
N SER A 240 3.25 0.08 -51.26
CA SER A 240 3.63 -0.03 -52.68
C SER A 240 4.94 -0.81 -52.86
N LEU A 241 5.15 -1.34 -54.06
CA LEU A 241 6.41 -2.02 -54.41
C LEU A 241 7.62 -1.10 -54.25
N ALA A 242 7.49 0.17 -54.65
CA ALA A 242 8.56 1.17 -54.52
C ALA A 242 8.94 1.41 -53.06
N ALA A 243 7.95 1.48 -52.16
CA ALA A 243 8.21 1.65 -50.73
C ALA A 243 8.95 0.44 -50.13
N LEU A 244 8.54 -0.78 -50.50
CA LEU A 244 9.21 -2.00 -50.05
C LEU A 244 10.65 -2.10 -50.55
N GLN A 245 10.91 -1.73 -51.81
CA GLN A 245 12.25 -1.73 -52.38
C GLN A 245 13.17 -0.74 -51.66
N LEU A 246 12.69 0.47 -51.40
CA LEU A 246 13.48 1.47 -50.68
C LEU A 246 13.70 1.08 -49.20
N CYS A 247 12.73 0.43 -48.53
CA CYS A 247 12.97 -0.15 -47.21
C CYS A 247 14.11 -1.20 -47.26
N GLU A 248 14.10 -2.10 -48.24
CA GLU A 248 15.15 -3.11 -48.40
C GLU A 248 16.53 -2.48 -48.68
N GLU A 249 16.58 -1.40 -49.46
CA GLU A 249 17.81 -0.64 -49.72
C GLU A 249 18.35 0.04 -48.45
N LEU A 250 17.48 0.67 -47.66
CA LEU A 250 17.85 1.31 -46.39
C LEU A 250 18.30 0.29 -45.34
N GLU A 251 17.67 -0.89 -45.30
CA GLU A 251 18.09 -2.00 -44.44
C GLU A 251 19.48 -2.53 -44.84
N LYS A 252 19.74 -2.70 -46.14
CA LYS A 252 21.05 -3.12 -46.68
C LYS A 252 22.16 -2.10 -46.45
N ALA A 253 21.82 -0.81 -46.33
CA ALA A 253 22.79 0.23 -46.06
C ALA A 253 23.34 0.20 -44.61
N GLU A 254 22.75 -0.62 -43.72
CA GLU A 254 23.19 -0.82 -42.33
C GLU A 254 23.50 0.50 -41.59
N LEU A 255 22.61 1.48 -41.72
CA LEU A 255 22.79 2.81 -41.19
C LEU A 255 22.77 2.79 -39.64
N PRO A 256 23.90 3.03 -38.95
CA PRO A 256 24.04 2.75 -37.51
C PRO A 256 23.20 3.66 -36.60
N PHE A 257 22.63 4.73 -37.16
CA PHE A 257 21.81 5.71 -36.46
C PHE A 257 20.30 5.58 -36.76
N VAL A 258 19.91 4.61 -37.59
CA VAL A 258 18.51 4.28 -37.90
C VAL A 258 18.09 3.08 -37.05
N ALA A 259 17.15 3.28 -36.14
CA ALA A 259 16.70 2.24 -35.19
C ALA A 259 15.50 1.43 -35.69
N ALA A 260 14.72 1.98 -36.62
CA ALA A 260 13.54 1.34 -37.19
C ALA A 260 13.23 1.97 -38.56
N ILE A 261 12.71 1.16 -39.48
CA ILE A 261 12.23 1.55 -40.80
C ILE A 261 10.82 0.97 -40.96
N THR A 262 9.83 1.80 -41.27
CA THR A 262 8.44 1.35 -41.47
C THR A 262 7.78 2.13 -42.59
N VAL A 263 6.77 1.52 -43.22
CA VAL A 263 5.93 2.21 -44.21
C VAL A 263 4.66 2.71 -43.54
N VAL A 264 4.40 4.00 -43.64
CA VAL A 264 3.25 4.67 -43.02
C VAL A 264 2.43 5.43 -44.04
N TRP A 265 1.18 5.74 -43.68
CA TRP A 265 0.36 6.69 -44.41
C TRP A 265 0.34 8.03 -43.66
N LEU A 266 0.67 9.12 -44.36
CA LEU A 266 0.63 10.48 -43.85
C LEU A 266 -0.67 11.15 -44.31
N PRO A 267 -1.73 11.26 -43.47
CA PRO A 267 -3.03 11.77 -43.90
C PRO A 267 -2.98 13.23 -44.38
N CYS A 268 -2.03 14.01 -43.86
CA CYS A 268 -1.83 15.42 -44.16
C CYS A 268 -0.51 15.69 -44.91
N GLY A 269 0.17 14.65 -45.42
CA GLY A 269 1.52 14.78 -45.96
C GLY A 269 2.51 15.32 -44.92
N LEU A 270 3.45 16.15 -45.35
CA LEU A 270 4.46 16.80 -44.48
C LEU A 270 4.06 18.22 -44.04
N ASN A 271 2.80 18.63 -44.23
CA ASN A 271 2.36 20.00 -43.94
C ASN A 271 2.54 20.40 -42.47
N ASP A 272 2.52 19.43 -41.56
CA ASP A 272 2.76 19.67 -40.13
C ASP A 272 4.20 20.14 -39.84
N LEU A 273 5.15 19.89 -40.76
CA LEU A 273 6.54 20.34 -40.70
C LEU A 273 6.80 21.69 -41.40
N LEU A 274 5.90 22.12 -42.28
CA LEU A 274 6.03 23.41 -42.98
C LEU A 274 5.84 24.59 -42.02
N SER A 275 6.51 25.71 -42.33
CA SER A 275 6.28 26.97 -41.63
C SER A 275 4.87 27.51 -41.91
N ASP A 276 4.35 28.37 -41.03
CA ASP A 276 3.02 28.95 -41.23
C ASP A 276 2.90 29.75 -42.54
N GLU A 277 3.99 30.34 -43.03
CA GLU A 277 4.02 31.07 -44.31
C GLU A 277 3.96 30.11 -45.51
N ASP A 278 4.68 28.99 -45.43
CA ASP A 278 4.75 27.99 -46.52
C ASP A 278 3.44 27.20 -46.67
N ARG A 279 2.70 27.03 -45.57
CA ARG A 279 1.39 26.32 -45.56
C ARG A 279 0.32 26.97 -46.43
N TYR A 280 0.40 28.29 -46.67
CA TYR A 280 -0.58 29.01 -47.49
C TYR A 280 -0.24 29.06 -48.99
N LEU A 281 0.99 28.65 -49.36
CA LEU A 281 1.46 28.67 -50.74
C LEU A 281 1.17 27.34 -51.47
N GLU A 282 1.14 26.23 -50.74
CA GLU A 282 0.81 24.92 -51.29
C GLU A 282 -0.70 24.62 -51.13
N GLY A 283 -1.32 24.02 -52.15
CA GLY A 283 -2.73 23.63 -52.10
C GLY A 283 -3.06 22.63 -50.97
N PRO A 284 -4.33 22.20 -50.81
CA PRO A 284 -4.70 21.32 -49.71
C PRO A 284 -3.83 20.05 -49.68
N PRO A 285 -3.35 19.63 -48.50
CA PRO A 285 -2.42 18.51 -48.37
C PRO A 285 -2.96 17.28 -49.07
N ARG A 286 -2.16 16.71 -49.96
CA ARG A 286 -2.43 15.38 -50.51
C ARG A 286 -1.75 14.39 -49.59
N GLY A 287 -2.55 13.67 -48.81
CA GLY A 287 -2.03 12.56 -48.03
C GLY A 287 -1.39 11.52 -48.93
N GLY A 288 -0.35 10.86 -48.43
CA GLY A 288 0.50 9.97 -49.23
C GLY A 288 1.10 8.85 -48.41
N GLU A 289 1.60 7.84 -49.11
CA GLU A 289 2.46 6.81 -48.53
C GLU A 289 3.85 7.40 -48.29
N ALA A 290 4.47 7.04 -47.17
CA ALA A 290 5.80 7.50 -46.82
C ALA A 290 6.59 6.39 -46.12
N ILE A 291 7.91 6.48 -46.20
CA ILE A 291 8.80 5.71 -45.34
C ILE A 291 9.09 6.55 -44.11
N GLU A 292 8.80 5.99 -42.94
CA GLU A 292 9.16 6.51 -41.63
C GLU A 292 10.42 5.79 -41.16
N ILE A 293 11.44 6.57 -40.78
CA ILE A 293 12.63 6.06 -40.12
C ILE A 293 12.80 6.71 -38.75
N LYS A 294 13.37 5.97 -37.80
CA LYS A 294 13.71 6.49 -36.48
C LYS A 294 15.20 6.80 -36.38
N VAL A 295 15.56 8.07 -36.51
CA VAL A 295 16.94 8.57 -36.46
C VAL A 295 17.22 9.20 -35.10
N ASN A 296 18.18 8.63 -34.35
CA ASN A 296 18.62 9.18 -33.05
C ASN A 296 17.44 9.48 -32.08
N GLY A 297 16.40 8.65 -32.09
CA GLY A 297 15.22 8.82 -31.24
C GLY A 297 14.09 9.69 -31.81
N HIS A 298 14.32 10.38 -32.94
CA HIS A 298 13.34 11.21 -33.65
C HIS A 298 12.88 10.53 -34.94
N TYR A 299 11.77 11.00 -35.51
CA TYR A 299 11.24 10.44 -36.76
C TYR A 299 11.68 11.29 -37.96
N ALA A 300 11.91 10.66 -39.09
CA ALA A 300 12.07 11.33 -40.37
C ALA A 300 11.28 10.60 -41.46
N TYR A 301 10.80 11.35 -42.45
CA TYR A 301 9.85 10.85 -43.42
C TYR A 301 10.28 11.12 -44.86
N HIS A 302 10.15 10.11 -45.72
CA HIS A 302 10.31 10.26 -47.16
C HIS A 302 8.97 9.95 -47.84
N LEU A 303 8.37 10.95 -48.49
CA LEU A 303 7.10 10.79 -49.22
C LEU A 303 7.34 10.00 -50.52
N MET A 304 6.56 8.96 -50.74
CA MET A 304 6.58 8.20 -51.98
C MET A 304 5.80 8.96 -53.07
N ALA A 305 6.41 9.09 -54.25
CA ALA A 305 5.82 9.75 -55.42
C ALA A 305 4.78 8.88 -56.15
#